data_AF-A0A6I2KXQ1-F1
#
_entry.id   AF-A0A6I2KXQ1-F1
#
_cell.length_a   1.000
_cell.length_b   1.000
_cell.length_c   1.000
_cell.angle_alpha   90.00
_cell.angle_beta   90.00
_cell.angle_gamma   90.00
#
_symmetry.space_group_name_H-M   'P 1'
#
loop_
_entity.id
_entity.type
_entity.pdbx_description
1 polymer ?
#
loop_
_entity_poly.entity_id
_entity_poly.type
_entity_poly.pdbx_seq_one_letter_code
_entity_poly.pdbx_strand_id
1 'polypeptide(L)'
;MNTLAVQRWPGPTPTPQDGLFALLLDPAALSPPAAFSLVGALEAGRQREAARHAVRQAAREALAAVLGVRPDDISIVSSPGEPPRVLLADRPSAIGCSFSHDGDHSLVAINLQGPIGADIMHVQDIPDWQAVARDYLGPVASAALQATPATERPTAFTRMWTQREAALKCMGQQLSEWRADIPGQTIALALPVPGLAGHLHTGDKNA
;
A
#
# COMPACT_ATOMS: atom_id res chain seq x y z
N MET A 1 -10.48 -15.36 1.09
CA MET A 1 -9.04 -15.40 0.79
C MET A 1 -8.26 -14.90 2.01
N ASN A 2 -7.19 -15.58 2.44
CA ASN A 2 -6.40 -15.18 3.63
C ASN A 2 -5.07 -14.52 3.27
N THR A 3 -4.57 -14.74 2.05
CA THR A 3 -3.32 -14.18 1.56
C THR A 3 -3.43 -13.88 0.08
N LEU A 4 -2.88 -12.74 -0.37
CA LEU A 4 -2.80 -12.35 -1.78
C LEU A 4 -1.34 -12.33 -2.22
N ALA A 5 -1.03 -12.99 -3.33
CA ALA A 5 0.31 -12.97 -3.93
C ALA A 5 0.61 -11.60 -4.55
N VAL A 6 1.77 -11.03 -4.22
CA VAL A 6 2.24 -9.77 -4.82
C VAL A 6 3.18 -10.08 -5.98
N GLN A 7 2.89 -9.52 -7.14
CA GLN A 7 3.68 -9.75 -8.36
C GLN A 7 4.66 -8.59 -8.57
N ARG A 8 5.85 -8.84 -9.10
CA ARG A 8 6.73 -7.75 -9.52
C ARG A 8 6.22 -7.13 -10.82
N TRP A 9 6.34 -5.82 -10.93
CA TRP A 9 6.02 -5.08 -12.15
C TRP A 9 7.17 -4.13 -12.54
N PRO A 10 7.59 -4.07 -13.83
CA PRO A 10 7.03 -4.76 -15.00
C PRO A 10 7.19 -6.29 -14.95
N GLY A 11 6.20 -7.01 -15.49
CA GLY A 11 6.12 -8.47 -15.37
C GLY A 11 4.94 -9.03 -16.16
N PRO A 12 4.55 -10.30 -15.92
CA PRO A 12 3.33 -10.85 -16.52
C PRO A 12 2.10 -10.04 -16.09
N THR A 13 1.07 -10.02 -16.93
CA THR A 13 -0.20 -9.39 -16.60
C THR A 13 -0.75 -10.00 -15.31
N PRO A 14 -1.10 -9.18 -14.30
CA PRO A 14 -1.67 -9.68 -13.06
C PRO A 14 -2.97 -10.42 -13.32
N THR A 15 -3.19 -11.50 -12.56
CA THR A 15 -4.48 -12.20 -12.56
C THR A 15 -5.21 -11.82 -11.27
N PRO A 16 -6.33 -11.07 -11.36
CA PRO A 16 -7.11 -10.73 -10.18
C PRO A 16 -7.64 -11.97 -9.46
N GLN A 17 -7.52 -11.99 -8.14
CA GLN A 17 -8.10 -12.99 -7.24
C GLN A 17 -9.25 -12.32 -6.48
N ASP A 18 -10.49 -12.75 -6.73
CA ASP A 18 -11.69 -12.10 -6.20
C ASP A 18 -11.75 -10.58 -6.50
N GLY A 19 -11.28 -10.18 -7.69
CA GLY A 19 -11.21 -8.77 -8.09
C GLY A 19 -10.02 -7.99 -7.49
N LEU A 20 -9.13 -8.64 -6.75
CA LEU A 20 -7.96 -8.03 -6.11
C LEU A 20 -6.66 -8.42 -6.83
N PHE A 21 -5.75 -7.48 -6.99
CA PHE A 21 -4.36 -7.79 -7.33
C PHE A 21 -3.41 -6.75 -6.73
N ALA A 22 -2.16 -7.15 -6.51
CA ALA A 22 -1.14 -6.30 -5.93
C ALA A 22 0.19 -6.44 -6.67
N LEU A 23 0.87 -5.30 -6.83
CA LEU A 23 2.12 -5.17 -7.55
C LEU A 23 3.19 -4.58 -6.65
N LEU A 24 4.39 -5.13 -6.72
CA LEU A 24 5.59 -4.56 -6.14
C LEU A 24 6.46 -3.97 -7.25
N LEU A 25 6.88 -2.74 -7.05
CA LEU A 25 7.67 -1.96 -8.01
C LEU A 25 8.94 -1.44 -7.32
N ASP A 26 10.00 -1.35 -8.11
CA ASP A 26 11.22 -0.64 -7.77
C ASP A 26 11.21 0.71 -8.52
N PRO A 27 10.92 1.85 -7.84
CA PRO A 27 10.83 3.14 -8.51
C PRO A 27 12.14 3.60 -9.15
N ALA A 28 13.29 3.13 -8.65
CA ALA A 28 14.59 3.45 -9.24
C ALA A 28 14.78 2.72 -10.57
N ALA A 29 14.26 1.49 -10.69
CA ALA A 29 14.24 0.76 -11.96
C ALA A 29 13.25 1.35 -13.00
N LEU A 30 12.24 2.09 -12.54
CA LEU A 30 11.24 2.73 -13.41
C LEU A 30 11.60 4.16 -13.86
N SER A 31 12.63 4.76 -13.26
CA SER A 31 13.06 6.13 -13.56
C SER A 31 14.40 6.13 -14.30
N PRO A 32 14.61 7.01 -15.29
CA PRO A 32 15.94 7.14 -15.90
C PRO A 32 16.97 7.56 -14.83
N PRO A 33 18.22 7.08 -14.91
CA PRO A 33 19.25 7.39 -13.92
C PRO A 33 19.45 8.91 -13.84
N ALA A 34 19.37 9.46 -12.63
CA ALA A 34 19.60 10.87 -12.40
C ALA A 34 21.04 11.23 -12.77
N ALA A 35 21.22 12.26 -13.59
CA ALA A 35 22.53 12.88 -13.77
C ALA A 35 22.99 13.45 -12.41
N PHE A 36 24.20 13.07 -11.99
CA PHE A 36 24.81 13.48 -10.73
C PHE A 36 24.80 15.02 -10.61
N SER A 37 24.09 15.58 -9.63
CA SER A 37 24.03 17.02 -9.37
C SER A 37 24.01 17.28 -7.87
N LEU A 38 24.53 18.45 -7.48
CA LEU A 38 24.96 18.80 -6.13
C LEU A 38 23.91 19.70 -5.42
N VAL A 39 22.61 19.37 -5.49
CA VAL A 39 21.53 20.20 -4.89
C VAL A 39 20.54 19.32 -4.10
N GLY A 40 20.99 18.80 -2.96
CA GLY A 40 20.36 17.65 -2.27
C GLY A 40 18.87 17.74 -1.89
N ALA A 41 18.31 18.89 -1.47
CA ALA A 41 16.92 18.94 -0.99
C ALA A 41 15.87 19.10 -2.10
N LEU A 42 16.08 20.03 -3.03
CA LEU A 42 15.20 20.24 -4.17
C LEU A 42 15.26 19.05 -5.14
N GLU A 43 16.43 18.41 -5.28
CA GLU A 43 16.59 17.20 -6.09
C GLU A 43 15.89 16.01 -5.45
N ALA A 44 16.03 15.80 -4.13
CA ALA A 44 15.31 14.74 -3.44
C ALA A 44 13.78 14.94 -3.50
N GLY A 45 13.29 16.19 -3.53
CA GLY A 45 11.88 16.49 -3.78
C GLY A 45 11.42 16.08 -5.19
N ARG A 46 12.18 16.50 -6.22
CA ARG A 46 11.91 16.14 -7.62
C ARG A 46 11.98 14.63 -7.87
N GLN A 47 12.95 13.95 -7.25
CA GLN A 47 13.14 12.51 -7.39
C GLN A 47 11.97 11.73 -6.79
N ARG A 48 11.45 12.16 -5.63
CA ARG A 48 10.24 11.55 -5.04
C ARG A 48 9.02 11.75 -5.93
N GLU A 49 8.86 12.92 -6.53
CA GLU A 49 7.72 13.16 -7.43
C GLU A 49 7.83 12.35 -8.72
N ALA A 50 9.04 12.25 -9.30
CA ALA A 50 9.30 11.38 -10.45
C ALA A 50 9.00 9.90 -10.13
N ALA A 51 9.45 9.41 -8.98
CA ALA A 51 9.17 8.04 -8.52
C ALA A 51 7.65 7.80 -8.37
N ARG A 52 6.93 8.74 -7.76
CA ARG A 52 5.47 8.67 -7.63
C ARG A 52 4.76 8.67 -8.98
N HIS A 53 5.22 9.48 -9.93
CA HIS A 53 4.70 9.46 -11.29
C HIS A 53 4.96 8.10 -11.95
N ALA A 54 6.18 7.57 -11.87
CA ALA A 54 6.55 6.29 -12.45
C ALA A 54 5.70 5.13 -11.89
N VAL A 55 5.49 5.09 -10.57
CA VAL A 55 4.63 4.09 -9.93
C VAL A 55 3.17 4.20 -10.40
N ARG A 56 2.64 5.41 -10.57
CA ARG A 56 1.28 5.61 -11.11
C ARG A 56 1.17 5.20 -12.58
N GLN A 57 2.19 5.47 -13.38
CA GLN A 57 2.23 5.05 -14.78
C GLN A 57 2.21 3.52 -14.87
N ALA A 58 3.03 2.86 -14.08
CA ALA A 58 3.05 1.41 -14.00
C ALA A 58 1.73 0.80 -13.49
N ALA A 59 1.11 1.41 -12.46
CA ALA A 59 -0.22 1.01 -12.00
C ALA A 59 -1.28 1.10 -13.11
N ARG A 60 -1.22 2.19 -13.90
CA ARG A 60 -2.10 2.44 -15.04
C ARG A 60 -1.92 1.40 -16.15
N GLU A 61 -0.68 1.09 -16.50
CA GLU A 61 -0.34 0.07 -17.50
C GLU A 61 -0.82 -1.32 -17.09
N ALA A 62 -0.57 -1.72 -15.84
CA ALA A 62 -1.00 -3.01 -15.34
C ALA A 62 -2.52 -3.13 -15.28
N LEU A 63 -3.22 -2.08 -14.83
CA LEU A 63 -4.68 -2.07 -14.81
C LEU A 63 -5.26 -2.11 -16.23
N ALA A 64 -4.66 -1.40 -17.19
CA ALA A 64 -5.07 -1.45 -18.59
C ALA A 64 -4.92 -2.86 -19.18
N ALA A 65 -3.81 -3.54 -18.88
CA ALA A 65 -3.58 -4.92 -19.28
C ALA A 65 -4.61 -5.89 -18.68
N VAL A 66 -5.00 -5.70 -17.42
CA VAL A 66 -6.04 -6.50 -16.75
C VAL A 66 -7.43 -6.27 -17.37
N LEU A 67 -7.77 -5.02 -17.68
CA LEU A 67 -9.08 -4.64 -18.22
C LEU A 67 -9.21 -4.83 -19.74
N GLY A 68 -8.10 -5.05 -20.45
CA GLY A 68 -8.09 -5.12 -21.92
C GLY A 68 -8.40 -3.78 -22.60
N VAL A 69 -8.07 -2.66 -21.95
CA VAL A 69 -8.29 -1.29 -22.47
C VAL A 69 -6.95 -0.59 -22.71
N ARG A 70 -6.97 0.62 -23.29
CA ARG A 70 -5.74 1.39 -23.47
C ARG A 70 -5.32 2.05 -22.16
N PRO A 71 -4.01 2.17 -21.85
CA PRO A 71 -3.56 2.96 -20.71
C PRO A 71 -4.07 4.41 -20.72
N ASP A 72 -4.25 5.01 -21.89
CA ASP A 72 -4.79 6.36 -22.06
C ASP A 72 -6.25 6.49 -21.59
N ASP A 73 -6.99 5.38 -21.57
CA ASP A 73 -8.38 5.36 -21.09
C ASP A 73 -8.46 5.32 -19.55
N ILE A 74 -7.32 5.22 -18.85
CA ILE A 74 -7.26 5.09 -17.40
C ILE A 74 -6.56 6.32 -16.81
N SER A 75 -7.20 6.96 -15.84
CA SER A 75 -6.59 8.03 -15.05
C SER A 75 -6.66 7.70 -13.55
N ILE A 76 -5.53 7.81 -12.85
CA ILE A 76 -5.45 7.67 -11.38
C ILE A 76 -5.23 9.07 -10.79
N VAL A 77 -6.28 9.64 -10.23
CA VAL A 77 -6.29 11.00 -9.67
C VAL A 77 -6.08 10.93 -8.16
N SER A 78 -5.23 11.80 -7.61
CA SER A 78 -5.00 11.91 -6.16
C SER A 78 -5.38 13.31 -5.69
N SER A 79 -6.18 13.39 -4.63
CA SER A 79 -6.46 14.65 -3.91
C SER A 79 -5.82 14.58 -2.53
N PRO A 80 -5.29 15.69 -1.98
CA PRO A 80 -4.74 15.70 -0.63
C PRO A 80 -5.76 15.20 0.40
N GLY A 81 -5.37 14.21 1.20
CA GLY A 81 -6.24 13.64 2.24
C GLY A 81 -7.30 12.65 1.76
N GLU A 82 -7.37 12.35 0.46
CA GLU A 82 -8.34 11.40 -0.08
C GLU A 82 -7.66 10.18 -0.73
N PRO A 83 -8.29 8.99 -0.69
CA PRO A 83 -7.84 7.86 -1.48
C PRO A 83 -7.79 8.18 -2.98
N PRO A 84 -6.82 7.63 -3.72
CA PRO A 84 -6.78 7.76 -5.17
C PRO A 84 -8.08 7.29 -5.83
N ARG A 85 -8.52 8.03 -6.85
CA ARG A 85 -9.70 7.69 -7.67
C ARG A 85 -9.26 7.19 -9.03
N VAL A 86 -9.83 6.07 -9.46
CA VAL A 86 -9.62 5.53 -10.80
C VAL A 86 -10.78 5.97 -11.70
N LEU A 87 -10.43 6.65 -12.79
CA LEU A 87 -11.34 7.02 -13.87
C LEU A 87 -11.11 6.12 -15.08
N LEU A 88 -12.20 5.68 -15.71
CA LEU A 88 -12.21 4.95 -16.97
C LEU A 88 -12.91 5.79 -18.05
N ALA A 89 -12.19 6.14 -19.12
CA ALA A 89 -12.62 7.09 -20.14
C ALA A 89 -13.22 8.36 -19.49
N ASP A 90 -12.44 8.97 -18.59
CA ASP A 90 -12.77 10.18 -17.81
C ASP A 90 -14.00 10.08 -16.89
N ARG A 91 -14.53 8.88 -16.65
CA ARG A 91 -15.68 8.66 -15.76
C ARG A 91 -15.27 7.95 -14.47
N PRO A 92 -15.85 8.31 -13.30
CA PRO A 92 -15.63 7.59 -12.06
C PRO A 92 -15.95 6.11 -12.19
N SER A 93 -15.08 5.26 -11.65
CA SER A 93 -15.29 3.81 -11.54
C SER A 93 -15.41 3.37 -10.08
N ALA A 94 -15.88 2.14 -9.86
CA ALA A 94 -15.85 1.50 -8.55
C ALA A 94 -14.45 0.99 -8.15
N ILE A 95 -13.46 1.08 -9.06
CA ILE A 95 -12.13 0.53 -8.84
C ILE A 95 -11.40 1.34 -7.77
N GLY A 96 -11.05 0.67 -6.67
CA GLY A 96 -10.17 1.20 -5.64
C GLY A 96 -8.70 1.00 -5.99
N CYS A 97 -7.88 1.97 -5.60
CA CYS A 97 -6.44 1.93 -5.76
C CYS A 97 -5.76 2.45 -4.48
N SER A 98 -4.79 1.71 -3.97
CA SER A 98 -3.98 2.12 -2.82
C SER A 98 -2.50 1.97 -3.12
N PHE A 99 -1.70 2.90 -2.58
CA PHE A 99 -0.25 2.90 -2.69
C PHE A 99 0.37 2.82 -1.30
N SER A 100 1.48 2.08 -1.18
CA SER A 100 2.37 2.13 -0.02
C SER A 100 3.81 2.06 -0.48
N HIS A 101 4.73 2.52 0.35
CA HIS A 101 6.14 2.61 0.02
C HIS A 101 6.97 2.41 1.27
N ASP A 102 8.02 1.60 1.15
CA ASP A 102 9.02 1.46 2.19
C ASP A 102 10.38 1.08 1.60
N GLY A 103 11.42 1.82 2.00
CA GLY A 103 12.76 1.74 1.42
C GLY A 103 12.73 1.96 -0.10
N ASP A 104 13.25 1.00 -0.87
CA ASP A 104 13.29 1.06 -2.33
C ASP A 104 12.04 0.45 -3.01
N HIS A 105 11.03 0.05 -2.23
CA HIS A 105 9.87 -0.67 -2.75
C HIS A 105 8.62 0.19 -2.73
N SER A 106 7.84 0.14 -3.81
CA SER A 106 6.47 0.67 -3.86
C SER A 106 5.47 -0.47 -4.09
N LEU A 107 4.40 -0.48 -3.31
CA LEU A 107 3.25 -1.35 -3.50
C LEU A 107 2.14 -0.58 -4.21
N VAL A 108 1.49 -1.23 -5.18
CA VAL A 108 0.18 -0.84 -5.71
C VAL A 108 -0.79 -1.96 -5.43
N ALA A 109 -1.92 -1.66 -4.78
CA ALA A 109 -3.01 -2.61 -4.59
C ALA A 109 -4.26 -2.09 -5.28
N ILE A 110 -4.91 -2.95 -6.06
CA ILE A 110 -6.13 -2.63 -6.81
C ILE A 110 -7.27 -3.54 -6.36
N ASN A 111 -8.44 -2.95 -6.18
CA ASN A 111 -9.70 -3.65 -6.01
C ASN A 111 -10.67 -3.24 -7.12
N LEU A 112 -11.03 -4.17 -7.99
CA LEU A 112 -11.94 -3.91 -9.11
C LEU A 112 -13.38 -3.62 -8.66
N GLN A 113 -13.73 -3.90 -7.40
CA GLN A 113 -15.11 -3.91 -6.90
C GLN A 113 -15.40 -2.87 -5.82
N GLY A 114 -14.41 -2.09 -5.37
CA GLY A 114 -14.66 -1.09 -4.34
C GLY A 114 -13.41 -0.53 -3.68
N PRO A 115 -13.57 0.13 -2.51
CA PRO A 115 -12.48 0.68 -1.73
C PRO A 115 -11.42 -0.37 -1.36
N ILE A 116 -10.19 0.10 -1.26
CA ILE A 116 -9.05 -0.68 -0.79
C ILE A 116 -8.05 0.24 -0.11
N GLY A 117 -7.41 -0.26 0.93
CA GLY A 117 -6.18 0.31 1.47
C GLY A 117 -5.11 -0.77 1.57
N ALA A 118 -3.85 -0.39 1.41
CA ALA A 118 -2.75 -1.32 1.55
C ALA A 118 -1.53 -0.66 2.17
N ASP A 119 -0.74 -1.47 2.88
CA ASP A 119 0.49 -1.01 3.50
C ASP A 119 1.59 -2.08 3.51
N ILE A 120 2.84 -1.63 3.37
CA ILE A 120 4.06 -2.46 3.47
C ILE A 120 5.05 -1.79 4.42
N MET A 121 5.80 -2.60 5.15
CA MET A 121 6.88 -2.14 6.03
C MET A 121 7.91 -3.27 6.23
N HIS A 122 9.19 -2.91 6.23
CA HIS A 122 10.29 -3.78 6.58
C HIS A 122 10.21 -4.08 8.07
N VAL A 123 10.37 -5.35 8.40
CA VAL A 123 10.47 -5.83 9.77
C VAL A 123 11.74 -5.27 10.37
N GLN A 124 11.58 -4.46 11.40
CA GLN A 124 12.66 -3.85 12.15
C GLN A 124 12.27 -3.69 13.62
N ASP A 125 13.26 -3.60 14.48
CA ASP A 125 13.02 -3.23 15.87
C ASP A 125 12.48 -1.81 15.95
N ILE A 126 11.34 -1.64 16.63
CA ILE A 126 10.69 -0.35 16.81
C ILE A 126 11.02 0.16 18.22
N PRO A 127 11.78 1.26 18.35
CA PRO A 127 11.96 1.94 19.63
C PRO A 127 10.60 2.36 20.20
N ASP A 128 10.41 2.24 21.51
CA ASP A 128 9.19 2.63 22.21
C ASP A 128 7.90 2.01 21.63
N TRP A 129 7.99 0.80 21.06
CA TRP A 129 6.86 0.10 20.45
C TRP A 129 5.66 -0.02 21.39
N GLN A 130 5.85 -0.05 22.72
CA GLN A 130 4.78 -0.09 23.69
C GLN A 130 3.88 1.15 23.64
N ALA A 131 4.48 2.34 23.54
CA ALA A 131 3.73 3.59 23.42
C ALA A 131 3.00 3.64 22.09
N VAL A 132 3.68 3.30 21.00
CA VAL A 132 3.09 3.30 19.66
C VAL A 132 1.94 2.29 19.56
N ALA A 133 2.10 1.08 20.11
CA ALA A 133 1.05 0.06 20.10
C ALA A 133 -0.18 0.53 20.89
N ARG A 134 0.03 1.10 22.09
CA ARG A 134 -1.04 1.63 22.93
C ARG A 134 -1.81 2.74 22.21
N ASP A 135 -1.09 3.68 21.60
CA ASP A 135 -1.70 4.89 21.06
C ASP A 135 -2.33 4.63 19.68
N TYR A 136 -1.81 3.72 18.86
CA TYR A 136 -2.24 3.57 17.45
C TYR A 136 -2.80 2.20 17.07
N LEU A 137 -2.43 1.12 17.78
CA LEU A 137 -2.88 -0.24 17.45
C LEU A 137 -4.03 -0.73 18.34
N GLY A 138 -4.25 -0.07 19.47
CA GLY A 138 -5.33 -0.37 20.39
C GLY A 138 -5.00 -1.45 21.41
N PRO A 139 -5.93 -1.72 22.34
CA PRO A 139 -5.66 -2.54 23.53
C PRO A 139 -5.40 -4.02 23.21
N VAL A 140 -6.13 -4.60 22.25
CA VAL A 140 -5.98 -6.02 21.87
C VAL A 140 -4.60 -6.27 21.25
N ALA A 141 -4.22 -5.44 20.26
CA ALA A 141 -2.90 -5.52 19.63
C ALA A 141 -1.77 -5.27 20.64
N SER A 142 -1.94 -4.27 21.51
CA SER A 142 -0.97 -3.96 22.57
C SER A 142 -0.75 -5.15 23.50
N ALA A 143 -1.82 -5.78 24.00
CA ALA A 143 -1.71 -6.94 24.88
C ALA A 143 -1.05 -8.13 24.17
N ALA A 144 -1.40 -8.38 22.91
CA ALA A 144 -0.78 -9.44 22.12
C ALA A 144 0.73 -9.22 21.91
N LEU A 145 1.16 -7.98 21.65
CA LEU A 145 2.58 -7.63 21.50
C LEU A 145 3.37 -7.77 22.81
N GLN A 146 2.76 -7.46 23.95
CA GLN A 146 3.35 -7.69 25.28
C GLN A 146 3.57 -9.18 25.56
N ALA A 147 2.62 -10.03 25.15
CA ALA A 147 2.74 -11.47 25.29
C ALA A 147 3.70 -12.12 24.27
N THR A 148 4.08 -11.40 23.20
CA THR A 148 4.94 -11.93 22.14
C THR A 148 6.41 -11.97 22.57
N PRO A 149 7.14 -13.08 22.35
CA PRO A 149 8.58 -13.17 22.60
C PRO A 149 9.36 -12.07 21.89
N ALA A 150 10.45 -11.58 22.52
CA ALA A 150 11.21 -10.44 22.00
C ALA A 150 11.73 -10.64 20.57
N THR A 151 12.11 -11.87 20.21
CA THR A 151 12.61 -12.24 18.89
C THR A 151 11.54 -12.23 17.79
N GLU A 152 10.27 -12.38 18.14
CA GLU A 152 9.15 -12.41 17.18
C GLU A 152 8.40 -11.09 17.12
N ARG A 153 8.58 -10.24 18.13
CA ARG A 153 7.85 -8.99 18.31
C ARG A 153 7.99 -8.00 17.14
N PRO A 154 9.18 -7.78 16.53
CA PRO A 154 9.30 -6.90 15.38
C PRO A 154 8.37 -7.29 14.24
N THR A 155 8.31 -8.60 13.96
CA THR A 155 7.42 -9.15 12.93
C THR A 155 5.95 -8.97 13.31
N ALA A 156 5.58 -9.27 14.57
CA ALA A 156 4.21 -9.11 15.05
C ALA A 156 3.76 -7.65 15.00
N PHE A 157 4.59 -6.72 15.45
CA PHE A 157 4.32 -5.29 15.41
C PHE A 157 4.12 -4.82 13.97
N THR A 158 5.04 -5.19 13.08
CA THR A 158 4.99 -4.81 11.66
C THR A 158 3.69 -5.28 11.00
N ARG A 159 3.25 -6.50 11.33
CA ARG A 159 1.98 -7.02 10.85
C ARG A 159 0.80 -6.19 11.37
N MET A 160 0.72 -5.94 12.67
CA MET A 160 -0.40 -5.16 13.24
C MET A 160 -0.42 -3.71 12.74
N TRP A 161 0.75 -3.10 12.57
CA TRP A 161 0.90 -1.76 11.99
C TRP A 161 0.38 -1.69 10.57
N THR A 162 0.87 -2.57 9.69
CA THR A 162 0.44 -2.58 8.28
C THR A 162 -1.05 -2.91 8.13
N GLN A 163 -1.64 -3.70 9.03
CA GLN A 163 -3.10 -3.92 9.07
C GLN A 163 -3.86 -2.64 9.41
N ARG A 164 -3.42 -1.90 10.43
CA ARG A 164 -4.05 -0.64 10.85
C ARG A 164 -3.97 0.42 9.77
N GLU A 165 -2.80 0.63 9.18
CA GLU A 165 -2.58 1.58 8.08
C GLU A 165 -3.38 1.21 6.84
N ALA A 166 -3.42 -0.08 6.45
CA ALA A 166 -4.25 -0.54 5.35
C ALA A 166 -5.74 -0.24 5.59
N ALA A 167 -6.25 -0.47 6.80
CA ALA A 167 -7.63 -0.17 7.14
C ALA A 167 -7.95 1.34 7.11
N LEU A 168 -7.07 2.17 7.68
CA LEU A 168 -7.20 3.64 7.64
C LEU A 168 -7.21 4.15 6.20
N LYS A 169 -6.28 3.68 5.35
CA LYS A 169 -6.23 4.03 3.93
C LYS A 169 -7.49 3.63 3.17
N CYS A 170 -8.06 2.45 3.47
CA CYS A 170 -9.32 2.00 2.86
C CYS A 170 -10.47 2.98 3.18
N MET A 171 -10.52 3.47 4.41
CA MET A 171 -11.51 4.45 4.86
C MET A 171 -11.22 5.87 4.38
N GLY A 172 -10.02 6.14 3.85
CA GLY A 172 -9.56 7.49 3.52
C GLY A 172 -9.27 8.34 4.75
N GLN A 173 -8.81 7.70 5.82
CA GLN A 173 -8.40 8.35 7.06
C GLN A 173 -6.88 8.46 7.10
N GLN A 174 -6.39 9.53 7.70
CA GLN A 174 -4.97 9.68 8.02
C GLN A 174 -4.63 8.86 9.27
N LEU A 175 -3.32 8.63 9.48
CA LEU A 175 -2.84 8.07 10.74
C LEU A 175 -3.37 8.90 11.91
N SER A 176 -4.04 8.22 12.81
CA SER A 176 -4.65 8.79 14.01
C SER A 176 -4.62 7.74 15.11
N GLU A 177 -4.66 8.23 16.35
CA GLU A 177 -4.73 7.37 17.52
C GLU A 177 -5.92 6.40 17.42
N TRP A 178 -5.73 5.23 18.02
CA TRP A 178 -6.74 4.18 18.02
C TRP A 178 -7.99 4.66 18.77
N ARG A 179 -9.14 4.47 18.13
CA ARG A 179 -10.46 4.78 18.70
C ARG A 179 -11.38 3.57 18.69
N ALA A 180 -11.33 2.81 17.60
CA ALA A 180 -12.05 1.58 17.39
C ALA A 180 -11.38 0.80 16.25
N ASP A 181 -11.71 -0.48 16.18
CA ASP A 181 -11.37 -1.33 15.05
C ASP A 181 -12.21 -0.96 13.83
N ILE A 182 -11.62 -1.07 12.65
CA ILE A 182 -12.28 -0.72 11.39
C ILE A 182 -12.86 -2.01 10.81
N PRO A 183 -14.17 -2.07 10.55
CA PRO A 183 -14.80 -3.26 9.98
C PRO A 183 -14.33 -3.46 8.54
N GLY A 184 -14.21 -4.73 8.15
CA GLY A 184 -13.78 -5.11 6.81
C GLY A 184 -12.96 -6.39 6.83
N GLN A 185 -12.40 -6.72 5.67
CA GLN A 185 -11.55 -7.86 5.47
C GLN A 185 -10.11 -7.42 5.32
N THR A 186 -9.25 -7.90 6.23
CA THR A 186 -7.81 -7.73 6.15
C THR A 186 -7.18 -8.98 5.53
N ILE A 187 -6.33 -8.80 4.52
CA ILE A 187 -5.66 -9.89 3.78
C ILE A 187 -4.16 -9.66 3.83
N ALA A 188 -3.39 -10.68 4.22
CA ALA A 188 -1.94 -10.62 4.23
C ALA A 188 -1.37 -10.62 2.79
N LEU A 189 -0.27 -9.91 2.57
CA LEU A 189 0.43 -9.91 1.29
C LEU A 189 1.60 -10.89 1.31
N ALA A 190 1.62 -11.83 0.36
CA ALA A 190 2.79 -12.67 0.10
C ALA A 190 3.77 -11.89 -0.78
N LEU A 191 4.68 -11.17 -0.12
CA LEU A 191 5.66 -10.27 -0.75
C LEU A 191 6.92 -11.05 -1.20
N PRO A 192 7.45 -10.79 -2.40
CA PRO A 192 8.65 -11.45 -2.92
C PRO A 192 9.97 -10.86 -2.38
N VAL A 193 9.93 -10.22 -1.21
CA VAL A 193 11.07 -9.54 -0.59
C VAL A 193 11.19 -10.00 0.87
N PRO A 194 12.27 -10.71 1.22
CA PRO A 194 12.51 -11.13 2.60
C PRO A 194 12.54 -9.94 3.55
N GLY A 195 11.93 -10.09 4.72
CA GLY A 195 11.87 -9.03 5.73
C GLY A 195 10.83 -7.95 5.44
N LEU A 196 10.17 -7.93 4.28
CA LEU A 196 9.05 -7.03 4.01
C LEU A 196 7.74 -7.71 4.40
N ALA A 197 6.90 -7.05 5.20
CA ALA A 197 5.56 -7.51 5.52
C ALA A 197 4.53 -6.48 5.07
N GLY A 198 3.30 -6.92 4.80
CA GLY A 198 2.25 -6.02 4.36
C GLY A 198 0.88 -6.65 4.37
N HIS A 199 -0.13 -5.79 4.35
CA HIS A 199 -1.53 -6.17 4.34
C HIS A 199 -2.30 -5.25 3.38
N LEU A 200 -3.41 -5.78 2.87
CA LEU A 200 -4.48 -4.96 2.29
C LEU A 200 -5.73 -5.08 3.16
N HIS A 201 -6.60 -4.10 3.04
CA HIS A 201 -7.89 -4.07 3.69
C HIS A 201 -8.96 -3.66 2.67
N THR A 202 -10.08 -4.37 2.66
CA THR A 202 -11.27 -4.06 1.87
C THR A 202 -12.48 -3.95 2.82
N GLY A 203 -13.41 -3.06 2.52
CA GLY A 203 -14.59 -2.87 3.36
C GLY A 203 -15.44 -1.70 2.85
N ASP A 204 -16.72 -1.75 3.17
CA ASP A 204 -17.63 -0.66 2.84
C ASP A 204 -17.41 0.51 3.78
N LYS A 205 -17.27 1.72 3.21
CA LYS A 205 -17.15 2.96 4.00
C LYS A 205 -18.39 3.26 4.87
N ASN A 206 -19.50 2.55 4.63
CA ASN A 206 -20.80 2.77 5.24
C ASN A 206 -21.27 1.59 6.11
N ALA A 207 -20.42 0.59 6.36
CA ALA A 207 -20.74 -0.55 7.23
C ALA A 207 -20.55 -0.22 8.71
#